data_AF-A0A533Z304-F1
#
_entry.id   AF-A0A533Z304-F1
#
_cell.length_a   1.000
_cell.length_b   1.000
_cell.length_c   1.000
_cell.angle_alpha   90.00
_cell.angle_beta   90.00
_cell.angle_gamma   90.00
#
_symmetry.space_group_name_H-M   'P 1'
#
loop_
_entity.id
_entity.type
_entity.pdbx_description
1 polymer ?
#
loop_
_entity_poly.entity_id
_entity_poly.type
_entity_poly.pdbx_seq_one_letter_code
_entity_poly.pdbx_strand_id
1 'polypeptide(L)'
;MNDPLRDLRDQYTRTLQDYLAEAGEANLNRAYELGRRALAEGLGVLEIVSLHHQALATVVGSVLALEEMRTISKSAENFFAEALSPFEMAHRGFQEANTALRQSEERYRSLVENAKDVIFTLSLAGTITSSNPCFETITVLTYASGGSRGSTSMGSSP
;
A
#
# COMPACT_ATOMS: atom_id res chain seq x y z
N MET A 1 6.43 31.83 -9.99
CA MET A 1 6.26 30.37 -9.84
C MET A 1 5.34 30.17 -8.65
N ASN A 2 4.13 29.63 -8.84
CA ASN A 2 3.20 29.40 -7.73
C ASN A 2 3.62 28.10 -7.03
N ASP A 3 3.71 28.13 -5.70
CA ASP A 3 4.03 26.94 -4.90
C ASP A 3 2.81 26.00 -4.88
N PRO A 4 2.89 24.77 -5.43
CA PRO A 4 1.76 23.83 -5.49
C PRO A 4 1.10 23.58 -4.14
N LEU A 5 1.88 23.56 -3.05
CA LEU A 5 1.36 23.39 -1.69
C LEU A 5 0.53 24.58 -1.23
N ARG A 6 0.92 25.79 -1.65
CA ARG A 6 0.18 27.01 -1.36
C ARG A 6 -1.16 27.03 -2.07
N ASP A 7 -1.19 26.64 -3.35
CA ASP A 7 -2.43 26.54 -4.12
C ASP A 7 -3.39 25.50 -3.52
N LEU A 8 -2.88 24.32 -3.15
CA LEU A 8 -3.68 23.28 -2.50
C LEU A 8 -4.24 23.74 -1.15
N ARG A 9 -3.43 24.41 -0.33
CA ARG A 9 -3.88 24.96 0.95
C ARG A 9 -5.00 25.98 0.76
N ASP A 10 -4.83 26.91 -0.16
CA ASP A 10 -5.82 27.96 -0.41
C ASP A 10 -7.14 27.35 -0.94
N GLN A 11 -7.06 26.30 -1.77
CA GLN A 11 -8.24 25.54 -2.23
C GLN A 11 -8.91 24.74 -1.10
N TYR A 12 -8.11 24.12 -0.23
CA TYR A 12 -8.61 23.38 0.92
C TYR A 12 -9.41 24.30 1.86
N THR A 13 -8.84 25.46 2.22
CA THR A 13 -9.52 26.43 3.09
C THR A 13 -10.83 26.94 2.49
N ARG A 14 -10.84 27.30 1.20
CA ARG A 14 -12.07 27.74 0.53
C ARG A 14 -13.15 26.66 0.51
N THR A 15 -12.78 25.42 0.20
CA THR A 15 -13.75 24.33 0.11
C THR A 15 -14.32 23.99 1.50
N LEU A 16 -13.51 24.05 2.56
CA LEU A 16 -14.00 23.92 3.93
C LEU A 16 -14.97 25.05 4.29
N GLN A 17 -14.65 26.30 3.93
CA GLN A 17 -15.53 27.45 4.16
C GLN A 17 -16.87 27.28 3.43
N ASP A 18 -16.85 26.90 2.16
CA ASP A 18 -18.05 26.65 1.35
C ASP A 18 -18.91 25.54 1.98
N TYR A 19 -18.29 24.45 2.43
CA TYR A 19 -19.01 23.35 3.07
C TYR A 19 -19.62 23.73 4.43
N LEU A 20 -18.91 24.54 5.23
CA LEU A 20 -19.41 25.02 6.51
C LEU A 20 -20.55 26.04 6.36
N ALA A 21 -20.55 26.81 5.27
CA ALA A 21 -21.64 27.73 4.93
C ALA A 21 -22.86 26.99 4.37
N GLU A 22 -22.65 26.00 3.51
CA GLU A 22 -23.70 25.18 2.91
C GLU A 22 -23.27 23.70 2.86
N ALA A 23 -23.77 22.93 3.83
CA ALA A 23 -23.54 21.49 3.87
C ALA A 23 -24.31 20.80 2.74
N GLY A 24 -23.63 19.94 1.98
CA GLY A 24 -24.25 19.16 0.91
C GLY A 24 -23.29 18.20 0.22
N GLU A 25 -23.84 17.24 -0.52
CA GLU A 25 -23.07 16.21 -1.24
C GLU A 25 -22.09 16.81 -2.25
N ALA A 26 -22.45 17.91 -2.92
CA ALA A 26 -21.57 18.58 -3.88
C ALA A 26 -20.29 19.11 -3.22
N ASN A 27 -20.40 19.73 -2.03
CA ASN A 27 -19.26 20.27 -1.30
C ASN A 27 -18.46 19.16 -0.58
N LEU A 28 -19.12 18.07 -0.14
CA LEU A 28 -18.44 16.86 0.33
C LEU A 28 -17.61 16.20 -0.80
N ASN A 29 -18.17 16.06 -1.99
CA ASN A 29 -17.44 15.49 -3.13
C ASN A 29 -16.20 16.32 -3.51
N ARG A 30 -16.24 17.64 -3.29
CA ARG A 30 -15.05 18.50 -3.45
C ARG A 30 -13.97 18.21 -2.39
N ALA A 31 -14.37 17.86 -1.17
CA ALA A 31 -13.44 17.39 -0.13
C ALA A 31 -12.75 16.08 -0.55
N TYR A 32 -13.54 15.13 -1.08
CA TYR A 32 -13.02 13.88 -1.64
C TYR A 32 -12.01 14.13 -2.77
N GLU A 33 -12.36 14.96 -3.76
CA GLU A 33 -11.47 15.25 -4.88
C GLU A 33 -10.19 16.00 -4.46
N LEU A 34 -10.26 16.86 -3.43
CA LEU A 34 -9.06 17.45 -2.82
C LEU A 34 -8.14 16.38 -2.22
N GLY A 35 -8.70 15.46 -1.44
CA GLY A 35 -7.95 14.33 -0.87
C GLY A 35 -7.32 13.45 -1.95
N ARG A 36 -8.08 13.16 -3.01
CA ARG A 36 -7.65 12.32 -4.14
C ARG A 36 -6.52 12.98 -4.92
N ARG A 37 -6.63 14.28 -5.18
CA ARG A 37 -5.57 15.06 -5.82
C ARG A 37 -4.31 15.11 -4.96
N ALA A 38 -4.46 15.35 -3.65
CA ALA A 38 -3.32 15.37 -2.73
C ALA A 38 -2.58 14.02 -2.71
N LEU A 39 -3.32 12.92 -2.66
CA LEU A 39 -2.75 11.57 -2.79
C LEU A 39 -2.02 11.38 -4.12
N ALA A 40 -2.61 11.84 -5.24
CA ALA A 40 -2.00 11.75 -6.56
C ALA A 40 -0.72 12.61 -6.70
N GLU A 41 -0.63 13.71 -5.96
CA GLU A 41 0.55 14.58 -5.87
C GLU A 41 1.59 14.05 -4.86
N GLY A 42 1.34 12.90 -4.21
CA GLY A 42 2.28 12.24 -3.31
C GLY A 42 2.31 12.79 -1.89
N LEU A 43 1.30 13.57 -1.50
CA LEU A 43 1.15 14.05 -0.12
C LEU A 43 0.72 12.90 0.79
N GLY A 44 1.12 12.96 2.06
CA GLY A 44 0.68 12.03 3.09
C GLY A 44 -0.52 12.55 3.88
N VAL A 45 -1.00 11.70 4.78
CA VAL A 45 -2.11 12.04 5.69
C VAL A 45 -1.73 13.18 6.63
N LEU A 46 -0.47 13.28 7.05
CA LEU A 46 -0.01 14.32 7.99
C LEU A 46 -0.06 15.71 7.37
N GLU A 47 0.20 15.82 6.07
CA GLU A 47 0.04 17.06 5.33
C GLU A 47 -1.44 17.47 5.29
N ILE A 48 -2.35 16.53 5.02
CA ILE A 48 -3.80 16.79 5.04
C ILE A 48 -4.29 17.22 6.43
N VAL A 49 -3.82 16.56 7.50
CA VAL A 49 -4.11 16.97 8.90
C VAL A 49 -3.67 18.42 9.14
N SER A 50 -2.46 18.77 8.68
CA SER A 50 -1.90 20.11 8.86
C SER A 50 -2.72 21.17 8.10
N LEU A 51 -3.11 20.87 6.85
CA LEU A 51 -3.97 21.73 6.05
C LEU A 51 -5.34 21.93 6.71
N HIS A 52 -5.95 20.85 7.21
CA HIS A 52 -7.24 20.92 7.89
C HIS A 52 -7.19 21.78 9.14
N HIS A 53 -6.16 21.59 9.98
CA HIS A 53 -6.01 22.38 11.20
C HIS A 53 -5.84 23.88 10.90
N GLN A 54 -5.01 24.24 9.90
CA GLN A 54 -4.82 25.63 9.49
C GLN A 54 -6.11 26.25 8.92
N ALA A 55 -6.83 25.49 8.09
CA ALA A 55 -8.10 25.92 7.52
C ALA A 55 -9.16 26.13 8.62
N LEU A 56 -9.30 25.18 9.55
CA LEU A 56 -10.26 25.26 10.64
C LEU A 56 -9.94 26.42 11.59
N ALA A 57 -8.67 26.65 11.93
CA ALA A 57 -8.26 27.78 12.75
C ALA A 57 -8.66 29.13 12.13
N THR A 58 -8.60 29.22 10.80
CA THR A 58 -9.03 30.41 10.05
C THR A 58 -10.54 30.64 10.16
N VAL A 59 -11.34 29.57 10.16
CA VAL A 59 -12.81 29.67 10.25
C VAL A 59 -13.29 29.90 11.68
N VAL A 60 -12.68 29.22 12.65
CA VAL A 60 -13.09 29.31 14.06
C VAL A 60 -12.73 30.67 14.67
N GLY A 61 -11.70 31.35 14.17
CA GLY A 61 -11.30 32.68 14.64
C GLY A 61 -12.40 33.75 14.55
N SER A 62 -13.45 33.53 13.76
CA SER A 62 -14.62 34.41 13.62
C SER A 62 -15.85 34.01 14.44
N VAL A 63 -15.81 32.89 15.17
CA VAL A 63 -16.98 32.33 15.87
C VAL A 63 -17.07 32.89 17.29
N LEU A 64 -18.25 33.41 17.66
CA LEU A 64 -18.48 34.02 18.98
C LEU A 64 -19.39 33.16 19.89
N ALA A 65 -20.08 32.15 19.35
CA ALA A 65 -21.04 31.32 20.09
C ALA A 65 -20.63 29.84 20.19
N LEU A 66 -20.81 29.23 21.37
CA LEU A 66 -20.44 27.84 21.64
C LEU A 66 -21.25 26.82 20.81
N GLU A 67 -22.51 27.12 20.51
CA GLU A 67 -23.39 26.26 19.72
C GLU A 67 -22.99 26.23 18.25
N GLU A 68 -22.60 27.38 17.71
CA GLU A 68 -22.04 27.52 16.36
C GLU A 68 -20.69 26.79 16.28
N MET A 69 -19.84 26.91 17.31
CA MET A 69 -18.57 26.19 17.39
C MET A 69 -18.76 24.66 17.38
N ARG A 70 -19.77 24.12 18.09
CA ARG A 70 -20.08 22.68 18.04
C ARG A 70 -20.53 22.23 16.66
N THR A 71 -21.39 23.00 16.00
CA THR A 71 -21.88 22.70 14.65
C THR A 71 -20.75 22.73 13.63
N ILE A 72 -19.87 23.73 13.71
CA ILE A 72 -18.68 23.85 12.87
C ILE A 72 -17.73 22.67 13.10
N SER A 73 -17.42 22.32 14.36
CA SER A 73 -16.54 21.19 14.64
C SER A 73 -17.06 19.88 14.06
N LYS A 74 -18.37 19.59 14.21
CA LYS A 74 -18.96 18.36 13.66
C LYS A 74 -18.96 18.34 12.13
N SER A 75 -19.23 19.50 11.51
CA SER A 75 -19.20 19.61 10.04
C SER A 75 -17.78 19.49 9.50
N ALA A 76 -16.80 20.13 10.16
CA ALA A 76 -15.39 20.01 9.82
C ALA A 76 -14.89 18.57 9.94
N GLU A 77 -15.35 17.81 10.95
CA GLU A 77 -15.06 16.37 11.08
C GLU A 77 -15.55 15.57 9.88
N ASN A 78 -16.81 15.76 9.45
CA ASN A 78 -17.37 15.09 8.28
C ASN A 78 -16.58 15.43 7.01
N PHE A 79 -16.27 16.71 6.81
CA PHE A 79 -15.44 17.18 5.70
C PHE A 79 -14.06 16.52 5.71
N PHE A 80 -13.44 16.42 6.89
CA PHE A 80 -12.12 15.84 7.05
C PHE A 80 -12.10 14.34 6.75
N ALA A 81 -13.10 13.60 7.23
CA ALA A 81 -13.27 12.18 6.95
C ALA A 81 -13.43 11.93 5.43
N GLU A 82 -14.22 12.75 4.75
CA GLU A 82 -14.39 12.67 3.29
C GLU A 82 -13.07 12.94 2.55
N ALA A 83 -12.32 13.97 2.98
CA ALA A 83 -11.00 14.26 2.42
C ALA A 83 -9.96 13.16 2.68
N LEU A 84 -10.11 12.35 3.73
CA LEU A 84 -9.23 11.22 4.03
C LEU A 84 -9.64 9.92 3.35
N SER A 85 -10.86 9.82 2.82
CA SER A 85 -11.36 8.60 2.17
C SER A 85 -10.44 8.06 1.07
N PRO A 86 -9.84 8.89 0.18
CA PRO A 86 -8.86 8.41 -0.81
C PRO A 86 -7.64 7.71 -0.19
N PHE A 87 -7.15 8.20 0.95
CA PHE A 87 -6.01 7.62 1.66
C PHE A 87 -6.36 6.29 2.30
N GLU A 88 -7.54 6.18 2.91
CA GLU A 88 -8.03 4.93 3.49
C GLU A 88 -8.22 3.86 2.42
N MET A 89 -8.81 4.22 1.28
CA MET A 89 -8.97 3.31 0.14
C MET A 89 -7.62 2.84 -0.40
N ALA A 90 -6.66 3.75 -0.56
CA ALA A 90 -5.32 3.40 -1.03
C ALA A 90 -4.59 2.49 -0.02
N HIS A 91 -4.71 2.78 1.28
CA HIS A 91 -4.13 1.96 2.34
C HIS A 91 -4.73 0.55 2.35
N ARG A 92 -6.05 0.45 2.25
CA ARG A 92 -6.76 -0.84 2.17
C ARG A 92 -6.33 -1.64 0.95
N GLY A 93 -6.33 -1.02 -0.23
CA GLY A 93 -5.93 -1.67 -1.47
C GLY A 93 -4.48 -2.18 -1.41
N PHE A 94 -3.57 -1.41 -0.79
CA PHE A 94 -2.21 -1.86 -0.56
C PHE A 94 -2.13 -3.09 0.36
N GLN A 95 -2.87 -3.10 1.46
CA GLN A 95 -2.90 -4.25 2.39
C GLN A 95 -3.47 -5.51 1.74
N GLU A 96 -4.54 -5.38 0.96
CA GLU A 96 -5.17 -6.48 0.23
C GLU A 96 -4.22 -7.06 -0.83
N ALA A 97 -3.58 -6.20 -1.62
CA ALA A 97 -2.61 -6.62 -2.64
C ALA A 97 -1.40 -7.34 -2.02
N ASN A 98 -0.88 -6.83 -0.90
CA ASN A 98 0.25 -7.45 -0.21
C ASN A 98 -0.13 -8.82 0.38
N THR A 99 -1.34 -8.93 0.95
CA THR A 99 -1.85 -10.20 1.46
C THR A 99 -2.03 -11.22 0.35
N ALA A 100 -2.63 -10.82 -0.78
CA ALA A 100 -2.81 -11.68 -1.95
C ALA A 100 -1.46 -12.15 -2.52
N LEU A 101 -0.45 -11.26 -2.57
CA LEU A 101 0.90 -11.59 -3.00
C LEU A 101 1.51 -12.66 -2.09
N ARG A 102 1.47 -12.47 -0.76
CA ARG A 102 1.99 -13.43 0.22
C ARG A 102 1.33 -14.80 0.10
N GLN A 103 0.00 -14.84 -0.03
CA GLN A 103 -0.74 -16.08 -0.21
C GLN A 103 -0.36 -16.80 -1.52
N SER A 104 -0.15 -16.04 -2.60
CA SER A 104 0.32 -16.59 -3.87
C SER A 104 1.74 -17.16 -3.75
N GLU A 105 2.65 -16.46 -3.08
CA GLU A 105 4.02 -16.91 -2.83
C GLU A 105 4.05 -18.19 -1.97
N GLU A 106 3.27 -18.24 -0.90
CA GLU A 106 3.14 -19.42 -0.03
C GLU A 106 2.56 -20.61 -0.78
N ARG A 107 1.52 -20.39 -1.60
CA ARG A 107 0.93 -21.42 -2.46
C ARG A 107 1.95 -21.93 -3.47
N TYR A 108 2.68 -21.04 -4.14
CA TYR A 108 3.72 -21.44 -5.09
C TYR A 108 4.82 -22.26 -4.42
N ARG A 109 5.35 -21.78 -3.27
CA ARG A 109 6.35 -22.49 -2.48
C ARG A 109 5.86 -23.88 -2.10
N SER A 110 4.64 -23.99 -1.59
CA SER A 110 4.03 -25.27 -1.21
C SER A 110 3.90 -26.23 -2.39
N LEU A 111 3.50 -25.72 -3.56
CA LEU A 111 3.40 -26.54 -4.78
C LEU A 111 4.77 -27.08 -5.22
N VAL A 112 5.82 -26.25 -5.18
CA VAL A 112 7.18 -26.67 -5.55
C VAL A 112 7.74 -27.66 -4.54
N GLU A 113 7.63 -27.38 -3.24
CA GLU A 113 8.16 -28.21 -2.16
C GLU A 113 7.48 -29.59 -2.10
N ASN A 114 6.18 -29.67 -2.39
CA ASN A 114 5.42 -30.93 -2.36
C ASN A 114 5.30 -31.62 -3.74
N ALA A 115 5.91 -31.07 -4.80
CA ALA A 115 5.87 -31.68 -6.12
C ALA A 115 6.60 -33.03 -6.12
N LYS A 116 5.97 -34.04 -6.75
CA LYS A 116 6.57 -35.37 -6.96
C LYS A 116 7.50 -35.40 -8.18
N ASP A 117 7.53 -34.33 -8.97
CA ASP A 117 8.46 -34.15 -10.07
C ASP A 117 9.70 -33.40 -9.59
N VAL A 118 10.84 -33.67 -10.23
CA VAL A 118 12.09 -32.97 -9.94
C VAL A 118 12.05 -31.58 -10.54
N ILE A 119 12.08 -30.55 -9.69
CA ILE A 119 12.08 -29.13 -10.07
C ILE A 119 13.40 -28.53 -9.57
N PHE A 120 14.22 -28.00 -10.49
CA PHE A 120 15.42 -27.26 -10.15
C PHE A 120 15.64 -26.08 -11.11
N THR A 121 16.30 -25.04 -10.60
CA THR A 121 16.69 -23.86 -11.37
C THR A 121 18.21 -23.86 -11.50
N LEU A 122 18.71 -23.48 -12.69
CA LEU A 122 20.14 -23.34 -12.98
C LEU A 122 20.48 -21.87 -13.24
N SER A 123 21.68 -21.46 -12.86
CA SER A 123 22.28 -20.22 -13.35
C SER A 123 22.72 -20.36 -14.81
N LEU A 124 23.03 -19.24 -15.48
CA LEU A 124 23.61 -19.21 -16.83
C LEU A 124 24.93 -20.01 -16.95
N ALA A 125 25.65 -20.21 -15.84
CA ALA A 125 26.86 -21.02 -15.77
C ALA A 125 26.58 -22.52 -15.57
N GLY A 126 25.30 -22.94 -15.52
CA GLY A 126 24.90 -24.34 -15.33
C GLY A 126 24.90 -24.83 -13.88
N THR A 127 25.15 -23.97 -12.90
CA THR A 127 25.11 -24.33 -11.47
C THR A 127 23.67 -24.30 -10.94
N ILE A 128 23.25 -25.32 -10.19
CA ILE A 128 21.93 -25.37 -9.52
C ILE A 128 21.82 -24.25 -8.49
N THR A 129 20.78 -23.43 -8.59
CA THR A 129 20.49 -22.31 -7.67
C THR A 129 19.30 -22.59 -6.75
N SER A 130 18.45 -23.56 -7.09
CA SER A 130 17.33 -24.00 -6.27
C SER A 130 16.89 -25.39 -6.72
N SER A 131 16.43 -26.23 -5.79
CA SER A 131 15.82 -27.53 -6.08
C SER A 131 14.75 -27.88 -5.05
N ASN A 132 13.73 -28.63 -5.46
CA ASN A 132 12.72 -29.14 -4.54
C ASN A 132 13.17 -30.43 -3.82
N PRO A 133 12.57 -30.81 -2.67
CA PRO A 133 12.96 -31.99 -1.89
C PRO A 133 12.92 -33.32 -2.68
N CYS A 134 12.07 -33.42 -3.71
CA CYS A 134 12.02 -34.60 -4.57
C CYS A 134 13.33 -34.84 -5.34
N PHE A 135 14.06 -33.77 -5.68
CA PHE A 135 15.39 -33.84 -6.30
C PHE A 135 16.34 -34.72 -5.48
N GLU A 136 16.39 -34.54 -4.15
CA GLU A 136 17.25 -35.34 -3.27
C GLU A 136 16.81 -36.80 -3.25
N THR A 137 15.50 -37.05 -3.12
CA THR A 137 14.95 -38.41 -3.00
C THR A 137 15.23 -39.26 -4.25
N ILE A 138 14.97 -38.72 -5.44
CA ILE A 138 15.13 -39.46 -6.70
C ILE A 138 16.62 -39.59 -7.09
N THR A 139 17.41 -38.55 -6.82
CA THR A 139 18.84 -38.53 -7.16
C THR A 139 19.61 -39.50 -6.27
N VAL A 140 19.32 -39.55 -4.97
CA VAL A 140 19.92 -40.52 -4.03
C VAL A 140 19.55 -41.96 -4.42
N LEU A 141 18.30 -42.22 -4.83
CA LEU A 141 17.89 -43.55 -5.30
C LEU A 141 18.60 -43.95 -6.60
N THR A 142 18.83 -43.01 -7.51
CA THR A 142 19.55 -43.26 -8.78
C THR A 142 21.04 -43.57 -8.53
N TYR A 143 21.71 -42.85 -7.62
CA TYR A 143 23.09 -43.16 -7.25
C TYR A 143 23.22 -44.47 -6.45
N ALA A 144 22.26 -44.78 -5.57
CA ALA A 144 22.28 -46.02 -4.79
C ALA A 144 21.99 -47.28 -5.63
N SER A 145 21.21 -47.17 -6.71
CA SER A 145 20.93 -48.28 -7.64
C SER A 145 21.88 -48.35 -8.84
N GLY A 146 22.65 -47.28 -9.11
CA GLY A 146 23.66 -47.17 -10.18
C GLY A 146 25.09 -47.56 -9.78
N GLY A 147 25.27 -48.16 -8.60
CA GLY A 147 26.55 -48.66 -8.10
C GLY A 147 27.12 -49.87 -8.86
N SER A 148 27.26 -49.78 -10.18
CA SER A 148 28.31 -50.47 -10.95
C SER A 148 28.59 -49.79 -12.30
N ARG A 149 29.12 -48.55 -12.28
CA ARG A 149 30.28 -48.09 -13.07
C ARG A 149 30.32 -46.57 -13.22
N GLY A 150 31.50 -46.00 -12.98
CA GLY A 150 31.90 -44.70 -13.52
C GLY A 150 32.11 -43.63 -12.46
N SER A 151 33.30 -43.62 -11.87
CA SER A 151 33.86 -42.50 -11.12
C SER A 151 33.69 -41.17 -11.86
N THR A 152 32.99 -40.21 -11.29
CA THR A 152 33.24 -38.79 -11.59
C THR A 152 33.22 -38.01 -10.29
N SER A 153 34.36 -37.37 -10.03
CA SER A 153 34.67 -36.58 -8.85
C SER A 153 33.68 -35.41 -8.68
N MET A 154 32.87 -35.44 -7.62
CA MET A 154 32.34 -34.21 -7.05
C MET A 154 33.49 -33.55 -6.29
N GLY A 155 34.08 -32.53 -6.92
CA GLY A 155 35.00 -31.60 -6.29
C GLY A 155 34.26 -30.85 -5.19
N SER A 156 34.76 -31.04 -3.97
CA SER A 156 34.37 -30.36 -2.76
C SER A 156 34.95 -28.93 -2.70
N SER A 157 34.14 -28.06 -2.12
CA SER A 157 34.51 -26.88 -1.30
C SER A 157 34.84 -25.55 -2.00
N PRO A 158 34.76 -24.43 -1.25
CA PRO A 158 34.22 -24.21 0.11
C PRO A 158 32.92 -23.39 0.17
#